data_AF-A0A1B7W3E8-F1
#
_entry.id   AF-A0A1B7W3E8-F1
#
_cell.length_a   1.000
_cell.length_b   1.000
_cell.length_c   1.000
_cell.angle_alpha   90.00
_cell.angle_beta   90.00
_cell.angle_gamma   90.00
#
_symmetry.space_group_name_H-M   'P 1'
#
loop_
_entity.id
_entity.type
_entity.pdbx_description
1 polymer ?
#
loop_
_entity_poly.entity_id
_entity_poly.type
_entity_poly.pdbx_seq_one_letter_code
_entity_poly.pdbx_strand_id
1 'polypeptide(L)'
;HKHEHHHEHEHHHHHSDHLDNDGFVSISFQSDKPFDVHKFENFLTEEMPDNVFRAKGILWFSDSELRHIFQLSGPRYTLHADEWYTSPKNQVVFVGRKLDTNEIYTKLNKCLL
;
A
#
# COMPACT_ATOMS: atom_id res chain seq x y z
N HIS A 1 37.85 -5.38 9.98
CA HIS A 1 37.40 -5.30 8.58
C HIS A 1 35.90 -5.05 8.56
N LYS A 2 35.46 -3.94 7.97
CA LYS A 2 34.06 -3.59 7.77
C LYS A 2 33.48 -4.51 6.70
N HIS A 3 32.37 -5.18 6.98
CA HIS A 3 31.56 -5.82 5.95
C HIS A 3 30.24 -5.07 5.86
N GLU A 4 30.15 -4.25 4.82
CA GLU A 4 28.91 -3.69 4.31
C GLU A 4 28.16 -4.83 3.61
N HIS A 5 26.98 -5.17 4.11
CA HIS A 5 26.07 -6.06 3.40
C HIS A 5 24.99 -5.21 2.73
N HIS A 6 25.07 -5.18 1.40
CA HIS A 6 24.03 -4.70 0.51
C HIS A 6 22.72 -5.45 0.81
N HIS A 7 21.64 -4.71 1.06
CA HIS A 7 20.29 -5.25 1.12
C HIS A 7 19.77 -5.48 -0.30
N GLU A 8 19.84 -6.72 -0.78
CA GLU A 8 19.03 -7.17 -1.91
C GLU A 8 17.60 -7.38 -1.40
N HIS A 9 16.69 -6.50 -1.82
CA HIS A 9 15.25 -6.70 -1.63
C HIS A 9 14.76 -7.74 -2.64
N GLU A 10 14.80 -9.02 -2.26
CA GLU A 10 14.09 -10.06 -3.00
C GLU A 10 12.58 -9.80 -2.91
N HIS A 11 12.00 -9.33 -4.02
CA HIS A 11 10.57 -9.19 -4.20
C HIS A 11 9.94 -10.58 -4.36
N HIS A 12 9.64 -11.24 -3.25
CA HIS A 12 8.81 -12.44 -3.26
C HIS A 12 7.41 -12.10 -3.79
N HIS A 13 7.17 -12.43 -5.06
CA HIS A 13 5.86 -12.49 -5.67
C HIS A 13 5.04 -13.62 -5.00
N HIS A 14 4.47 -13.35 -3.83
CA HIS A 14 3.41 -14.18 -3.27
C HIS A 14 2.14 -13.98 -4.12
N HIS A 15 2.08 -14.69 -5.25
CA HIS A 15 0.83 -15.01 -5.91
C HIS A 15 0.00 -15.82 -4.91
N SER A 16 -1.04 -15.21 -4.36
CA SER A 16 -2.02 -15.94 -3.57
C SER A 16 -2.90 -16.71 -4.56
N ASP A 17 -2.58 -18.00 -4.74
CA ASP A 17 -3.21 -18.99 -5.63
C ASP A 17 -4.73 -19.23 -5.42
N HIS A 18 -5.44 -18.34 -4.72
CA HIS A 18 -6.84 -18.53 -4.33
C HIS A 18 -7.82 -17.50 -4.95
N LEU A 19 -7.34 -16.57 -5.78
CA LEU A 19 -8.17 -15.55 -6.45
C LEU A 19 -8.27 -15.70 -7.97
N ASP A 20 -7.50 -16.62 -8.55
CA ASP A 20 -7.31 -16.73 -10.01
C ASP A 20 -8.57 -17.22 -10.74
N ASN A 21 -9.43 -17.98 -10.05
CA ASN A 21 -10.64 -18.55 -10.66
C ASN A 21 -11.65 -17.47 -11.12
N ASP A 22 -11.57 -16.27 -10.54
CA ASP A 22 -12.40 -15.09 -10.88
C ASP A 22 -11.58 -13.94 -11.51
N GLY A 23 -10.28 -14.17 -11.79
CA GLY A 23 -9.35 -13.22 -12.39
C GLY A 23 -8.93 -12.05 -11.50
N PHE A 24 -9.13 -12.16 -10.17
CA PHE A 24 -8.71 -11.13 -9.22
C PHE A 24 -7.24 -11.32 -8.83
N VAL A 25 -6.53 -10.20 -8.69
CA VAL A 25 -5.16 -10.13 -8.21
C VAL A 25 -5.10 -9.25 -6.96
N SER A 26 -4.24 -9.62 -6.02
CA SER A 26 -3.98 -8.83 -4.82
C SER A 26 -2.53 -8.36 -4.79
N ILE A 27 -2.31 -7.07 -4.56
CA ILE A 27 -1.00 -6.44 -4.46
C ILE A 27 -0.83 -5.94 -3.03
N SER A 28 0.17 -6.47 -2.32
CA SER A 28 0.49 -6.05 -0.96
C SER A 28 1.68 -5.10 -0.99
N PHE A 29 1.62 -3.97 -0.29
CA PHE A 29 2.69 -3.01 -0.18
C PHE A 29 3.03 -2.78 1.29
N GLN A 30 4.33 -2.67 1.60
CA GLN A 30 4.82 -2.34 2.92
C GLN A 30 5.97 -1.33 2.83
N SER A 31 6.06 -0.43 3.80
CA SER A 31 7.16 0.54 3.89
C SER A 31 7.37 1.01 5.33
N ASP A 32 8.63 1.18 5.72
CA ASP A 32 9.06 1.75 7.00
C ASP A 32 9.31 3.27 6.91
N LYS A 33 8.67 3.94 5.94
CA LYS A 33 8.69 5.38 5.77
C LYS A 33 7.25 5.93 5.75
N PRO A 34 7.00 7.14 6.28
CA PRO A 34 5.67 7.74 6.23
C PRO A 34 5.29 8.15 4.79
N PHE A 35 3.99 8.18 4.53
CA PHE A 35 3.42 8.81 3.34
C PHE A 35 3.22 10.31 3.56
N ASP A 36 3.37 11.06 2.48
CA ASP A 36 2.81 12.40 2.33
C ASP A 36 1.29 12.27 2.11
N VAL A 37 0.49 12.93 2.94
CA VAL A 37 -0.98 12.88 2.90
C VAL A 37 -1.50 13.31 1.53
N HIS A 38 -0.99 14.41 0.98
CA HIS A 38 -1.47 14.99 -0.27
C HIS A 38 -1.12 14.12 -1.47
N LYS A 39 0.10 13.56 -1.49
CA LYS A 39 0.49 12.63 -2.57
C LYS A 39 -0.34 11.35 -2.52
N PHE A 40 -0.63 10.83 -1.34
CA PHE A 40 -1.43 9.62 -1.20
C PHE A 40 -2.90 9.88 -1.55
N GLU A 41 -3.46 11.03 -1.17
CA GLU A 41 -4.80 11.45 -1.58
C GLU A 41 -4.91 11.57 -3.10
N ASN A 42 -3.96 12.26 -3.74
CA ASN A 42 -3.89 12.35 -5.21
C ASN A 42 -3.75 10.97 -5.88
N PHE A 43 -2.97 10.07 -5.27
CA PHE A 43 -2.91 8.69 -5.74
C PHE A 43 -4.30 8.04 -5.72
N LEU A 44 -5.04 8.16 -4.62
CA LEU A 44 -6.38 7.55 -4.51
C LEU A 44 -7.42 8.15 -5.46
N THR A 45 -7.36 9.45 -5.74
CA THR A 45 -8.40 10.14 -6.53
C THR A 45 -8.09 10.20 -8.02
N GLU A 46 -6.82 10.38 -8.41
CA GLU A 46 -6.43 10.65 -9.80
C GLU A 46 -5.58 9.54 -10.44
N GLU A 47 -4.72 8.88 -9.66
CA GLU A 47 -3.75 7.92 -10.22
C GLU A 47 -4.10 6.46 -9.99
N MET A 48 -5.01 6.14 -9.08
CA MET A 48 -5.34 4.76 -8.73
C MET A 48 -6.03 4.10 -9.94
N PRO A 49 -5.56 2.91 -10.37
CA PRO A 49 -6.19 2.22 -11.49
C PRO A 49 -7.67 1.89 -11.21
N ASP A 50 -8.56 2.18 -12.16
CA ASP A 50 -10.03 1.95 -12.07
C ASP A 50 -10.41 0.49 -11.78
N ASN A 51 -9.51 -0.43 -12.11
CA ASN A 51 -9.65 -1.86 -11.90
C ASN A 51 -9.29 -2.32 -10.48
N VAL A 52 -8.93 -1.40 -9.57
CA VAL A 52 -8.89 -1.63 -8.12
C VAL A 52 -10.31 -1.53 -7.56
N PHE A 53 -10.80 -2.60 -6.96
CA PHE A 53 -12.16 -2.63 -6.40
C PHE A 53 -12.18 -2.51 -4.90
N ARG A 54 -11.14 -2.98 -4.23
CA ARG A 54 -11.01 -2.98 -2.78
C ARG A 54 -9.58 -2.71 -2.39
N ALA A 55 -9.39 -2.00 -1.30
CA ALA A 55 -8.10 -1.93 -0.65
C ALA A 55 -8.30 -1.86 0.87
N LYS A 56 -7.32 -2.31 1.63
CA LYS A 56 -7.31 -2.15 3.08
C LYS A 56 -5.89 -2.10 3.61
N GLY A 57 -5.67 -1.32 4.66
CA GLY A 57 -4.34 -1.20 5.22
C GLY A 57 -4.27 -0.37 6.48
N ILE A 58 -3.07 -0.33 7.03
CA ILE A 58 -2.64 0.64 8.03
C ILE A 58 -1.73 1.62 7.31
N LEU A 59 -2.09 2.90 7.38
CA LEU A 59 -1.32 3.99 6.80
C LEU A 59 -0.65 4.80 7.91
N TRP A 60 0.60 5.14 7.65
CA TRP A 60 1.41 6.06 8.43
C TRP A 60 1.66 7.29 7.58
N PHE A 61 1.17 8.43 8.06
CA PHE A 61 1.34 9.73 7.43
C PHE A 61 2.34 10.58 8.20
N SER A 62 3.10 11.41 7.51
CA SER A 62 4.10 12.31 8.13
C SER A 62 3.47 13.32 9.08
N ASP A 63 2.26 13.75 8.75
CA ASP A 63 1.57 14.84 9.44
C ASP A 63 0.68 14.34 10.58
N SER A 64 0.80 13.06 10.95
CA SER A 64 0.05 12.47 12.04
C SER A 64 0.85 11.47 12.86
N GLU A 65 0.71 11.58 14.17
CA GLU A 65 1.28 10.64 15.13
C GLU A 65 0.44 9.36 15.27
N LEU A 66 -0.76 9.31 14.68
CA LEU A 66 -1.68 8.17 14.76
C LEU A 66 -1.55 7.23 13.55
N ARG A 67 -1.91 5.97 13.75
CA ARG A 67 -2.09 5.03 12.65
C ARG A 67 -3.45 5.25 12.01
N HIS A 68 -3.53 5.08 10.70
CA HIS A 68 -4.79 5.25 9.99
C HIS A 68 -5.23 3.94 9.37
N ILE A 69 -6.32 3.38 9.90
CA ILE A 69 -6.95 2.19 9.37
C ILE A 69 -7.73 2.59 8.12
N PHE A 70 -7.19 2.23 6.97
CA PHE A 70 -7.72 2.52 5.65
C PHE A 70 -8.54 1.35 5.13
N GLN A 71 -9.74 1.64 4.61
CA GLN A 71 -10.58 0.68 3.93
C GLN A 71 -11.22 1.33 2.71
N LEU A 72 -11.05 0.72 1.54
CA LEU A 72 -11.64 1.14 0.28
C LEU A 72 -12.51 0.01 -0.27
N SER A 73 -13.71 0.37 -0.73
CA SER A 73 -14.64 -0.54 -1.38
C SER A 73 -15.46 0.22 -2.42
N GLY A 74 -15.23 -0.10 -3.70
CA GLY A 74 -15.74 0.69 -4.81
C GLY A 74 -15.14 2.12 -4.80
N PRO A 75 -15.94 3.17 -5.07
CA PRO A 75 -15.44 4.55 -5.17
C PRO A 75 -15.28 5.25 -3.81
N ARG A 76 -15.57 4.56 -2.70
CA ARG A 76 -15.56 5.15 -1.36
C ARG A 76 -14.45 4.52 -0.54
N TYR A 77 -13.78 5.37 0.22
CA TYR A 77 -12.86 4.95 1.27
C TYR A 77 -13.26 5.53 2.62
N THR A 78 -12.81 4.85 3.67
CA THR A 78 -12.89 5.30 5.05
C THR A 78 -11.49 5.25 5.65
N LEU A 79 -11.25 6.19 6.56
CA LEU A 79 -10.01 6.31 7.31
C LEU A 79 -10.36 6.49 8.78
N HIS A 80 -9.87 5.60 9.62
CA HIS A 80 -10.05 5.68 11.07
C HIS A 80 -8.70 5.83 11.75
N ALA A 81 -8.52 6.94 12.47
CA ALA A 81 -7.30 7.19 13.24
C ALA A 81 -7.34 6.43 14.56
N ASP A 82 -6.21 5.83 14.94
CA ASP A 82 -6.07 5.04 16.15
C ASP A 82 -4.62 5.14 16.69
N GLU A 83 -4.39 4.75 17.93
CA GLU A 83 -3.05 4.75 18.52
C GLU A 83 -2.18 3.64 17.91
N TRP A 84 -0.87 3.88 17.88
CA TRP A 84 0.09 2.84 17.53
C TRP A 84 0.30 1.90 18.72
N TYR A 85 0.19 0.59 18.45
CA TYR A 85 0.59 -0.46 19.40
C TYR A 85 1.94 -1.09 19.06
N THR A 86 2.53 -0.68 17.94
CA THR A 86 3.80 -1.18 17.38
C THR A 86 4.57 -0.01 16.76
N SER A 87 5.79 -0.25 16.31
CA SER A 87 6.53 0.73 15.50
C SER A 87 5.72 1.14 14.25
N PRO A 88 5.69 2.44 13.90
CA PRO A 88 5.00 2.94 12.71
C PRO A 88 5.51 2.29 11.43
N LYS A 89 4.56 1.85 10.59
CA LYS A 89 4.83 1.31 9.26
C LYS A 89 3.58 1.37 8.39
N ASN A 90 3.81 1.47 7.09
CA ASN A 90 2.77 1.35 6.09
C ASN A 90 2.58 -0.12 5.73
N GLN A 91 1.32 -0.60 5.72
CA GLN A 91 0.94 -1.93 5.24
C GLN A 91 -0.42 -1.85 4.57
N VAL A 92 -0.48 -1.98 3.25
CA VAL A 92 -1.73 -1.87 2.50
C VAL A 92 -1.82 -2.97 1.44
N VAL A 93 -3.03 -3.47 1.21
CA VAL A 93 -3.32 -4.45 0.18
C VAL A 93 -4.38 -3.89 -0.76
N PHE A 94 -4.12 -3.96 -2.06
CA PHE A 94 -5.04 -3.60 -3.13
C PHE A 94 -5.53 -4.87 -3.82
N VAL A 95 -6.81 -4.93 -4.15
CA VAL A 95 -7.45 -6.07 -4.81
C VAL A 95 -8.23 -5.56 -6.01
N GLY A 96 -7.94 -6.15 -7.17
CA GLY A 96 -8.48 -5.72 -8.45
C GLY A 96 -8.35 -6.79 -9.52
N ARG A 97 -8.61 -6.44 -10.78
CA ARG A 97 -8.44 -7.35 -11.94
C ARG A 97 -7.46 -6.76 -12.92
N LYS A 98 -6.56 -7.55 -13.51
CA LYS A 98 -5.53 -7.05 -14.46
C LYS A 98 -4.71 -5.87 -13.89
N LEU A 99 -4.42 -5.90 -12.60
CA LEU A 99 -3.58 -4.88 -11.98
C LEU A 99 -2.12 -5.09 -12.36
N ASP A 100 -1.42 -4.01 -12.70
CA ASP A 100 0.03 -4.02 -12.82
C ASP A 100 0.64 -3.75 -11.44
N THR A 101 1.30 -4.77 -10.90
CA THR A 101 2.01 -4.71 -9.62
C THR A 101 3.05 -3.61 -9.62
N ASN A 102 3.90 -3.52 -10.63
CA ASN A 102 4.99 -2.55 -10.68
C ASN A 102 4.47 -1.12 -10.76
N GLU A 103 3.38 -0.90 -11.48
CA GLU A 103 2.72 0.40 -11.55
C GLU A 103 2.23 0.86 -10.18
N ILE A 104 1.49 0.01 -9.45
CA ILE A 104 0.97 0.34 -8.11
C ILE A 104 2.12 0.59 -7.14
N TYR A 105 3.13 -0.28 -7.12
CA TYR A 105 4.30 -0.07 -6.28
C TYR A 105 5.03 1.24 -6.60
N THR A 106 5.21 1.56 -7.88
CA THR A 106 5.88 2.81 -8.30
C THR A 106 5.10 4.03 -7.84
N LYS A 107 3.77 4.04 -8.03
CA LYS A 107 2.90 5.13 -7.60
C LYS A 107 2.93 5.30 -6.08
N LEU A 108 2.79 4.22 -5.31
CA LEU A 108 2.87 4.25 -3.84
C LEU A 108 4.23 4.74 -3.35
N ASN A 109 5.34 4.29 -3.96
CA ASN A 109 6.67 4.76 -3.57
C ASN A 109 6.87 6.26 -3.80
N LYS A 110 6.23 6.86 -4.81
CA LYS A 110 6.27 8.32 -5.02
C LYS A 110 5.55 9.10 -3.91
N CYS A 111 4.59 8.46 -3.22
CA CYS A 111 3.88 9.04 -2.09
C CYS A 111 4.71 9.04 -0.79
N LEU A 112 5.81 8.27 -0.71
CA LEU A 112 6.68 8.24 0.46
C LEU A 112 7.52 9.53 0.59
N LEU A 113 7.94 9.83 1.81
CA LEU A 113 8.95 10.86 2.12
C LEU A 113 10.39 10.32 2.15
#